data_AF-A0A4Q3UPF0-F1
#
_entry.id   AF-A0A4Q3UPF0-F1
#
_cell.length_a   1.000
_cell.length_b   1.000
_cell.length_c   1.000
_cell.angle_alpha   90.00
_cell.angle_beta   90.00
_cell.angle_gamma   90.00
#
_symmetry.space_group_name_H-M   'P 1'
#
loop_
_entity.id
_entity.type
_entity.pdbx_description
1 polymer ?
#
loop_
_entity_poly.entity_id
_entity_poly.type
_entity_poly.pdbx_seq_one_letter_code
_entity_poly.pdbx_strand_id
1 'polypeptide(L)'
;MSRVDHLTAKISAPACQTFLRYGASLSDLGRFTERLHGFDALRGGLLLLGVVQHATGPFVPIEEYWVLEDTHKNAAIGVLSFVIHVFRMTAFFALAGIFARMSVHRLGTLRFAQDRFRRVFIPFVVGWFAIIPLTLLISTWTLVASYGPEGLQSDLAPPAPITARNIPLQHLWFLYVLSLICVGAVVA
;
A
#
# COMPACT_ATOMS: atom_id res chain seq x y z
N MET A 1 -0.53 -30.93 -62.70
CA MET A 1 -0.59 -29.45 -62.61
C MET A 1 -1.82 -29.13 -61.74
N SER A 2 -1.76 -29.29 -60.42
CA SER A 2 -1.02 -28.49 -59.42
C SER A 2 -1.89 -27.35 -58.87
N ARG A 3 -2.10 -27.41 -57.54
CA ARG A 3 -2.19 -26.28 -56.60
C ARG A 3 -3.58 -25.71 -56.31
N VAL A 4 -4.42 -26.42 -55.52
CA VAL A 4 -5.31 -25.74 -54.54
C VAL A 4 -5.66 -26.56 -53.26
N ASP A 5 -5.09 -27.74 -53.02
CA ASP A 5 -5.51 -28.62 -51.90
C ASP A 5 -4.72 -28.46 -50.58
N HIS A 6 -4.13 -27.30 -50.29
CA HIS A 6 -3.16 -27.17 -49.18
C HIS A 6 -3.42 -26.06 -48.14
N LEU A 7 -4.60 -25.43 -48.09
CA LEU A 7 -4.83 -24.31 -47.14
C LEU A 7 -6.09 -24.36 -46.27
N THR A 8 -6.80 -25.48 -46.20
CA THR A 8 -7.96 -25.63 -45.29
C THR A 8 -7.88 -26.87 -44.42
N ALA A 9 -6.72 -27.11 -43.82
CA ALA A 9 -6.57 -28.11 -42.76
C ALA A 9 -5.75 -27.56 -41.59
N LYS A 10 -6.30 -27.75 -40.38
CA LYS A 10 -5.73 -27.50 -39.04
C LYS A 10 -5.77 -26.07 -38.50
N ILE A 11 -6.97 -25.65 -38.09
CA ILE A 11 -7.12 -25.04 -36.76
C ILE A 11 -7.95 -26.03 -35.92
N SER A 12 -7.27 -27.08 -35.47
CA SER A 12 -7.77 -27.98 -34.43
C SER A 12 -7.45 -27.30 -33.09
N ALA A 13 -8.43 -26.63 -32.51
CA ALA A 13 -8.38 -26.13 -31.14
C ALA A 13 -9.48 -26.83 -30.32
N PRO A 14 -9.24 -28.06 -29.83
CA PRO A 14 -10.25 -28.82 -29.08
C PRO A 14 -10.57 -28.24 -27.70
N ALA A 15 -9.81 -27.25 -27.20
CA ALA A 15 -10.02 -26.67 -25.86
C ALA A 15 -11.08 -25.56 -25.81
N CYS A 16 -11.36 -24.88 -26.92
CA CYS A 16 -12.30 -23.75 -26.94
C CYS A 16 -13.78 -24.19 -27.07
N GLN A 17 -14.03 -25.39 -27.63
CA GLN A 17 -15.39 -25.88 -27.83
C GLN A 17 -16.01 -26.56 -26.60
N THR A 18 -15.21 -27.04 -25.65
CA THR A 18 -15.76 -27.70 -24.45
C THR A 18 -16.44 -26.71 -23.49
N PHE A 19 -16.05 -25.43 -23.52
CA PHE A 19 -16.63 -24.39 -22.65
C PHE A 19 -18.01 -23.89 -23.12
N LEU A 20 -18.38 -24.10 -24.38
CA LEU A 20 -19.68 -23.69 -24.93
C LEU A 20 -20.82 -24.68 -24.64
N ARG A 21 -20.52 -25.84 -24.02
CA ARG A 21 -21.49 -26.89 -23.72
C ARG A 21 -22.04 -26.87 -22.30
N TYR A 22 -21.49 -26.05 -21.41
CA TYR A 22 -21.99 -25.89 -20.06
C TYR A 22 -22.74 -24.56 -20.01
N GLY A 23 -24.06 -24.63 -19.85
CA GLY A 23 -24.95 -23.47 -19.72
C GLY A 23 -24.65 -22.67 -18.44
N ALA A 24 -23.54 -21.94 -18.43
CA ALA A 24 -23.32 -20.86 -17.50
C ALA A 24 -24.25 -19.72 -17.93
N SER A 25 -25.31 -19.51 -17.14
CA SER A 25 -26.15 -18.32 -17.25
C SER A 25 -25.25 -17.08 -17.31
N LEU A 26 -25.62 -16.08 -18.11
CA LEU A 26 -24.93 -14.79 -18.13
C LEU A 26 -24.85 -14.14 -16.72
N SER A 27 -25.74 -14.54 -15.79
CA SER A 27 -25.64 -14.19 -14.37
C SER A 27 -24.46 -14.83 -13.64
N ASP A 28 -24.02 -16.04 -14.04
CA ASP A 28 -22.84 -16.71 -13.47
C ASP A 28 -21.53 -16.13 -14.04
N LEU A 29 -21.51 -15.72 -15.31
CA LEU A 29 -20.39 -14.94 -15.86
C LEU A 29 -20.29 -13.54 -15.22
N GLY A 30 -21.43 -12.97 -14.81
CA GLY A 30 -21.49 -11.79 -13.93
C GLY A 30 -20.86 -12.03 -12.56
N ARG A 31 -21.09 -13.19 -11.93
CA ARG A 31 -20.49 -13.60 -10.63
C ARG A 31 -18.99 -13.88 -10.68
N PHE A 32 -18.45 -14.41 -11.78
CA PHE A 32 -17.00 -14.61 -11.90
C PHE A 32 -16.24 -13.34 -12.28
N THR A 33 -16.92 -12.37 -12.89
CA THR A 33 -16.44 -10.99 -13.13
C THR A 33 -16.76 -10.05 -11.97
N GLU A 34 -17.39 -10.57 -10.92
CA GLU A 34 -17.53 -9.93 -9.62
C GLU A 34 -16.16 -9.95 -8.94
N ARG A 35 -15.22 -9.15 -9.47
CA ARG A 35 -14.21 -8.52 -8.63
C ARG A 35 -14.99 -8.01 -7.42
N LEU A 36 -14.53 -8.31 -6.21
CA LEU A 36 -15.17 -7.80 -4.99
C LEU A 36 -15.11 -6.26 -5.00
N HIS A 37 -16.07 -5.64 -5.69
CA HIS A 37 -16.18 -4.19 -5.85
C HIS A 37 -16.33 -3.54 -4.47
N GLY A 38 -16.91 -4.25 -3.50
CA GLY A 38 -16.95 -3.84 -2.11
C GLY A 38 -15.56 -3.68 -1.47
N PHE A 39 -14.59 -4.55 -1.77
CA PHE A 39 -13.23 -4.39 -1.23
C PHE A 39 -12.44 -3.29 -1.94
N ASP A 40 -12.67 -3.09 -3.24
CA ASP A 40 -12.05 -1.99 -3.97
C ASP A 40 -12.63 -0.63 -3.53
N ALA A 41 -13.95 -0.55 -3.30
CA ALA A 41 -14.60 0.62 -2.73
C ALA A 41 -14.15 0.89 -1.29
N LEU A 42 -14.01 -0.15 -0.46
CA LEU A 42 -13.47 -0.02 0.90
C LEU A 42 -12.04 0.52 0.87
N ARG A 43 -11.16 -0.04 0.03
CA ARG A 43 -9.79 0.47 -0.14
C ARG A 43 -9.80 1.94 -0.59
N GLY A 44 -10.65 2.30 -1.55
CA GLY A 44 -10.82 3.69 -2.00
C GLY A 44 -11.23 4.61 -0.85
N GLY A 45 -12.22 4.20 -0.06
CA GLY A 45 -12.66 4.93 1.14
C GLY A 45 -11.54 5.09 2.17
N LEU A 46 -10.80 4.02 2.46
CA LEU A 46 -9.65 4.07 3.36
C LEU A 46 -8.57 5.03 2.86
N LEU A 47 -8.31 5.08 1.54
CA LEU A 47 -7.37 6.05 0.95
C LEU A 47 -7.87 7.50 1.08
N LEU A 48 -9.16 7.75 0.90
CA LEU A 48 -9.76 9.08 1.11
C LEU A 48 -9.68 9.53 2.57
N LEU A 49 -9.89 8.62 3.53
CA LEU A 49 -9.66 8.90 4.96
C LEU A 49 -8.21 9.31 5.23
N GLY A 50 -7.26 8.86 4.41
CA GLY A 50 -5.87 9.33 4.44
C GLY A 50 -5.74 10.83 4.13
N VAL A 51 -6.46 11.33 3.12
CA VAL A 51 -6.48 12.75 2.76
C VAL A 51 -7.01 13.60 3.91
N VAL A 52 -8.10 13.15 4.56
CA VAL A 52 -8.65 13.82 5.75
C VAL A 52 -7.61 13.85 6.86
N GLN A 53 -6.92 12.75 7.14
CA GLN A 53 -5.86 12.74 8.16
C GLN A 53 -4.76 13.77 7.84
N HIS A 54 -4.27 13.82 6.60
CA HIS A 54 -3.27 14.81 6.19
C HIS A 54 -3.75 16.25 6.34
N ALA A 55 -5.02 16.53 6.02
CA ALA A 55 -5.61 17.85 6.18
C ALA A 55 -5.73 18.27 7.66
N THR A 56 -5.95 17.31 8.56
CA THR A 56 -6.02 17.58 10.02
C THR A 56 -4.65 17.78 10.68
N GLY A 57 -3.56 17.38 10.03
CA GLY A 57 -2.22 17.35 10.60
C GLY A 57 -1.78 18.62 11.34
N PRO A 58 -1.85 19.79 10.70
CA PRO A 58 -1.44 21.07 11.30
C PRO A 58 -2.21 21.50 12.56
N PHE A 59 -3.42 20.96 12.77
CA PHE A 59 -4.34 21.39 13.83
C PHE A 59 -4.32 20.46 15.06
N VAL A 60 -3.53 19.38 15.02
CA VAL A 60 -3.42 18.42 16.12
C VAL A 60 -2.60 19.03 17.27
N PRO A 61 -3.08 19.00 18.54
CA PRO A 61 -2.38 19.58 19.69
C PRO A 61 -1.29 18.65 20.24
N ILE A 62 -0.37 18.23 19.36
CA ILE A 62 0.83 17.47 19.69
C ILE A 62 2.01 18.25 19.12
N GLU A 63 3.03 18.51 19.92
CA GLU A 63 4.24 19.20 19.48
C GLU A 63 5.04 18.32 18.52
N GLU A 64 5.60 18.94 17.48
CA GLU A 64 6.40 18.29 16.43
C GLU A 64 5.64 17.22 15.63
N TYR A 65 4.31 17.28 15.66
CA TYR A 65 3.47 16.31 14.95
C TYR A 65 3.46 16.53 13.44
N TRP A 66 3.62 17.78 13.00
CA TRP A 66 3.61 18.17 11.59
C TRP A 66 4.72 19.18 11.29
N VAL A 67 5.20 19.20 10.05
CA VAL A 67 6.25 20.13 9.60
C VAL A 67 5.82 21.59 9.75
N LEU A 68 4.51 21.84 9.64
CA LEU A 68 3.88 23.15 9.77
C LEU A 68 2.70 23.03 10.74
N GLU A 69 2.77 23.75 11.85
CA GLU A 69 1.72 23.75 12.87
C GLU A 69 0.94 25.05 12.84
N ASP A 70 -0.39 24.96 12.96
CA ASP A 70 -1.24 26.14 13.09
C ASP A 70 -1.25 26.63 14.54
N THR A 71 -1.39 27.94 14.73
CA THR A 71 -1.61 28.56 16.04
C THR A 71 -2.94 28.15 16.69
N HIS A 72 -3.95 27.81 15.89
CA HIS A 72 -5.29 27.41 16.34
C HIS A 72 -5.44 25.88 16.34
N LYS A 73 -4.83 25.23 17.32
CA LYS A 73 -4.95 23.78 17.52
C LYS A 73 -6.27 23.41 18.22
N ASN A 74 -6.81 22.23 17.91
CA ASN A 74 -8.07 21.76 18.52
C ASN A 74 -8.00 20.26 18.90
N ALA A 75 -8.25 19.97 20.17
CA ALA A 75 -8.26 18.60 20.70
C ALA A 75 -9.27 17.68 19.99
N ALA A 76 -10.43 18.20 19.58
CA ALA A 76 -11.42 17.43 18.84
C ALA A 76 -10.87 16.97 17.46
N ILE A 77 -10.09 17.82 16.79
CA ILE A 77 -9.43 17.48 15.52
C ILE A 77 -8.34 16.44 15.76
N GLY A 78 -7.58 16.56 16.86
CA GLY A 78 -6.62 15.54 17.29
C GLY A 78 -7.27 14.17 17.50
N VAL A 79 -8.39 14.10 18.23
CA VAL A 79 -9.15 12.86 18.43
C VAL A 79 -9.65 12.29 17.11
N LEU A 80 -10.23 13.13 16.24
CA LEU A 80 -10.69 12.71 14.92
C LEU A 80 -9.54 12.11 14.09
N SER A 81 -8.39 12.78 14.05
CA SER A 81 -7.19 12.33 13.35
C SER A 81 -6.70 10.98 13.87
N PHE A 82 -6.67 10.82 15.20
CA PHE A 82 -6.30 9.57 15.86
C PHE A 82 -7.25 8.42 15.54
N VAL A 83 -8.56 8.64 15.65
CA VAL A 83 -9.57 7.60 15.37
C VAL A 83 -9.48 7.16 13.91
N ILE A 84 -9.39 8.11 12.97
CA ILE A 84 -9.20 7.82 11.55
C ILE A 84 -7.91 7.02 11.32
N HIS A 85 -6.82 7.40 11.99
CA HIS A 85 -5.53 6.74 11.84
C HIS A 85 -5.56 5.28 12.29
N VAL A 86 -6.02 5.02 13.51
CA VAL A 86 -6.09 3.67 14.09
C VAL A 86 -7.05 2.79 13.29
N PHE A 87 -8.24 3.31 12.96
CA PHE A 87 -9.21 2.59 12.14
C PHE A 87 -8.66 2.25 10.76
N ARG A 88 -8.05 3.21 10.07
CA ARG A 88 -7.54 2.99 8.71
C ARG A 88 -6.41 1.97 8.70
N MET A 89 -5.46 2.07 9.64
CA MET A 89 -4.34 1.13 9.71
C MET A 89 -4.81 -0.29 10.01
N THR A 90 -5.66 -0.46 11.02
CA THR A 90 -6.24 -1.77 11.36
C THR A 90 -7.04 -2.39 10.20
N ALA A 91 -7.85 -1.58 9.51
CA ALA A 91 -8.62 -2.04 8.35
C ALA A 91 -7.71 -2.50 7.19
N PHE A 92 -6.65 -1.74 6.87
CA PHE A 92 -5.69 -2.15 5.84
C PHE A 92 -4.96 -3.45 6.18
N PHE A 93 -4.55 -3.64 7.45
CA PHE A 93 -3.91 -4.89 7.88
C PHE A 93 -4.87 -6.08 7.85
N ALA A 94 -6.12 -5.90 8.27
CA ALA A 94 -7.15 -6.94 8.17
C ALA A 94 -7.38 -7.36 6.71
N LEU A 95 -7.54 -6.39 5.81
CA LEU A 95 -7.67 -6.66 4.37
C LEU A 95 -6.44 -7.39 3.82
N ALA A 96 -5.25 -6.93 4.17
CA ALA A 96 -4.00 -7.56 3.73
C ALA A 96 -3.93 -9.03 4.16
N GLY A 97 -4.31 -9.37 5.40
CA GLY A 97 -4.35 -10.75 5.89
C GLY A 97 -5.35 -11.63 5.14
N ILE A 98 -6.56 -11.11 4.89
CA ILE A 98 -7.60 -11.81 4.12
C ILE A 98 -7.11 -12.10 2.70
N PHE A 99 -6.54 -11.11 2.01
CA PHE A 99 -5.99 -11.30 0.66
C PHE A 99 -4.78 -12.24 0.65
N ALA A 100 -3.89 -12.16 1.65
CA ALA A 100 -2.75 -13.06 1.74
C ALA A 100 -3.21 -14.53 1.82
N ARG A 101 -4.15 -14.86 2.71
CA ARG A 101 -4.67 -16.22 2.85
C ARG A 101 -5.37 -16.71 1.57
N MET A 102 -6.20 -15.88 0.95
CA MET A 102 -6.86 -16.23 -0.32
C MET A 102 -5.86 -16.46 -1.45
N SER A 103 -4.78 -15.66 -1.51
CA SER A 103 -3.75 -15.78 -2.53
C SER A 103 -2.86 -17.02 -2.33
N VAL A 104 -2.49 -17.37 -1.09
CA VAL A 104 -1.74 -18.60 -0.78
C VAL A 104 -2.52 -19.84 -1.26
N HIS A 105 -3.82 -19.89 -0.97
CA HIS A 105 -4.68 -21.01 -1.38
C HIS A 105 -4.86 -21.12 -2.91
N ARG A 106 -4.73 -20.02 -3.66
CA ARG A 106 -4.91 -20.00 -5.13
C ARG A 106 -3.63 -20.22 -5.94
N LEU A 107 -2.49 -19.71 -5.47
CA LEU A 107 -1.25 -19.62 -6.26
C LEU A 107 -0.13 -20.56 -5.77
N GLY A 108 -0.28 -21.13 -4.57
CA GLY A 108 0.80 -21.84 -3.86
C GLY A 108 1.82 -20.88 -3.24
N THR A 109 2.47 -21.31 -2.16
CA THR A 109 3.34 -20.49 -1.29
C THR A 109 4.48 -19.81 -2.03
N LEU A 110 5.18 -20.52 -2.93
CA LEU A 110 6.34 -20.00 -3.67
C LEU A 110 5.97 -18.91 -4.69
N ARG A 111 4.91 -19.13 -5.49
CA ARG A 111 4.46 -18.16 -6.50
C ARG A 111 3.83 -16.93 -5.86
N PHE A 112 3.14 -17.11 -4.73
CA PHE A 112 2.62 -16.02 -3.91
C PHE A 112 3.75 -15.14 -3.36
N ALA A 113 4.78 -15.73 -2.76
CA ALA A 113 5.91 -15.00 -2.19
C ALA A 113 6.64 -14.16 -3.25
N GLN A 114 6.87 -14.70 -4.46
CA GLN A 114 7.56 -13.97 -5.53
C GLN A 114 6.74 -12.77 -6.06
N ASP A 115 5.44 -12.94 -6.31
CA ASP A 115 4.58 -11.83 -6.79
C ASP A 115 4.47 -10.74 -5.72
N ARG A 116 4.36 -11.14 -4.44
CA ARG A 116 4.26 -10.18 -3.34
C ARG A 116 5.57 -9.47 -3.07
N PHE A 117 6.70 -10.18 -3.13
CA PHE A 117 8.02 -9.57 -2.98
C PHE A 117 8.24 -8.47 -4.03
N ARG A 118 7.94 -8.74 -5.30
CA ARG A 118 8.07 -7.71 -6.36
C ARG A 118 7.15 -6.51 -6.15
N ARG A 119 5.93 -6.72 -5.66
CA ARG A 119 4.94 -5.63 -5.48
C ARG A 119 5.08 -4.87 -4.16
N VAL A 120 5.81 -5.38 -3.17
CA VAL A 120 5.95 -4.78 -1.84
C VAL A 120 7.39 -4.36 -1.57
N PHE A 121 8.37 -5.22 -1.85
CA PHE A 121 9.77 -4.94 -1.56
C PHE A 121 10.36 -3.90 -2.51
N ILE A 122 10.01 -3.94 -3.81
CA ILE A 122 10.48 -2.94 -4.77
C ILE A 122 10.01 -1.53 -4.38
N PRO A 123 8.70 -1.25 -4.16
CA PRO A 123 8.28 0.07 -3.74
C PRO A 123 8.82 0.46 -2.36
N PHE A 124 9.09 -0.51 -1.46
CA PHE A 124 9.75 -0.23 -0.19
C PHE A 124 11.18 0.29 -0.40
N VAL A 125 12.01 -0.41 -1.17
CA VAL A 125 13.41 0.00 -1.43
C VAL A 125 13.46 1.30 -2.21
N VAL A 126 12.62 1.45 -3.25
CA VAL A 126 12.56 2.70 -4.03
C VAL A 126 12.09 3.85 -3.14
N GLY A 127 11.05 3.63 -2.33
CA GLY A 127 10.57 4.64 -1.39
C GLY A 127 11.61 5.01 -0.34
N TRP A 128 12.41 4.04 0.10
CA TRP A 128 13.52 4.28 1.04
C TRP A 128 14.55 5.25 0.48
N PHE A 129 15.01 5.03 -0.75
CA PHE A 129 16.04 5.86 -1.36
C PHE A 129 15.52 7.15 -2.01
N ALA A 130 14.23 7.22 -2.35
CA ALA A 130 13.66 8.40 -2.97
C ALA A 130 12.94 9.30 -1.95
N ILE A 131 12.01 8.74 -1.17
CA ILE A 131 11.09 9.52 -0.34
C ILE A 131 11.75 9.98 0.95
N ILE A 132 12.46 9.11 1.68
CA ILE A 132 13.11 9.50 2.94
C ILE A 132 14.08 10.67 2.77
N PRO A 133 15.10 10.63 1.87
CA PRO A 133 16.02 11.75 1.76
C PRO A 133 15.33 13.02 1.27
N LEU A 134 14.31 12.89 0.41
CA LEU A 134 13.52 14.02 -0.04
C LEU A 134 12.72 14.65 1.11
N THR A 135 12.08 13.84 1.95
CA THR A 135 11.34 14.35 3.12
C THR A 135 12.29 15.02 4.11
N LEU A 136 13.45 14.43 4.40
CA LEU A 136 14.46 15.07 5.25
C LEU A 136 14.96 16.40 4.67
N LEU A 137 15.23 16.45 3.36
CA LEU A 137 15.64 17.68 2.68
C LEU A 137 14.57 18.77 2.77
N ILE A 138 13.31 18.42 2.53
CA ILE A 138 12.20 19.37 2.61
C ILE A 138 12.00 19.85 4.05
N SER A 139 12.03 18.94 5.03
CA SER A 139 11.87 19.29 6.45
C SER A 139 12.98 20.21 6.95
N THR A 140 14.24 19.90 6.63
CA THR A 140 15.40 20.75 6.98
C THR A 140 15.31 22.11 6.29
N TRP A 141 14.93 22.16 5.00
CA TRP A 141 14.72 23.42 4.30
C TRP A 141 13.59 24.27 4.92
N THR A 142 12.46 23.65 5.28
CA THR A 142 11.35 24.37 5.93
C THR A 142 11.74 24.90 7.31
N LEU A 143 12.49 24.14 8.11
CA LEU A 143 12.97 24.60 9.41
C LEU A 143 13.87 25.84 9.27
N VAL A 144 14.81 25.80 8.32
CA VAL A 144 15.70 26.94 8.05
C VAL A 144 14.92 28.15 7.52
N ALA A 145 13.91 27.92 6.67
CA ALA A 145 13.07 28.99 6.13
C ALA A 145 12.19 29.64 7.21
N SER A 146 11.71 28.87 8.19
CA SER A 146 10.81 29.34 9.24
C SER A 146 11.54 29.95 10.45
N TYR A 147 12.69 29.40 10.85
CA TYR A 147 13.39 29.75 12.09
C TYR A 147 14.84 30.26 11.86
N GLY A 148 15.27 30.40 10.61
CA GLY A 148 16.65 30.77 10.27
C GLY A 148 17.65 29.63 10.52
N PRO A 149 18.97 29.90 10.42
CA PRO A 149 20.00 28.90 10.65
C PRO A 149 19.99 28.31 12.07
N GLU A 150 19.39 29.02 13.03
CA GLU A 150 19.22 28.55 14.41
C GLU A 150 18.16 27.45 14.55
N GLY A 151 17.23 27.34 13.59
CA GLY A 151 16.28 26.21 13.51
C GLY A 151 16.94 24.85 13.29
N LEU A 152 18.21 24.82 12.90
CA LEU A 152 19.01 23.59 12.85
C LEU A 152 19.55 23.19 14.23
N GLN A 153 19.58 24.09 15.23
CA GLN A 153 20.17 23.82 16.54
C GLN A 153 19.35 22.81 17.37
N SER A 154 18.04 22.73 17.17
CA SER A 154 17.19 21.66 17.72
C SER A 154 17.50 20.29 17.09
N ASP A 155 18.07 20.26 15.88
CA ASP A 155 18.48 19.08 15.11
C ASP A 155 19.98 18.73 15.29
N LEU A 156 20.76 19.55 16.02
CA LEU A 156 22.19 19.29 16.29
C LEU A 156 22.42 18.24 17.39
N ALA A 157 21.36 17.75 18.05
CA ALA A 157 21.47 16.52 18.82
C ALA A 157 21.94 15.42 17.84
N PRO A 158 23.06 14.72 18.11
CA PRO A 158 23.59 13.75 17.17
C PRO A 158 22.45 12.78 16.79
N PRO A 159 22.13 12.62 15.49
CA PRO A 159 21.03 11.76 15.08
C PRO A 159 21.29 10.40 15.70
N ALA A 160 20.31 9.94 16.50
CA ALA A 160 20.47 8.72 17.26
C ALA A 160 20.98 7.62 16.31
N PRO A 161 22.05 6.89 16.68
CA PRO A 161 22.74 5.99 15.77
C PRO A 161 21.72 5.05 15.15
N ILE A 162 21.74 4.94 13.81
CA ILE A 162 20.82 4.09 13.05
C ILE A 162 21.04 2.66 13.52
N THR A 163 20.20 2.27 14.46
CA THR A 163 20.16 0.94 15.07
C THR A 163 18.97 0.22 14.47
N ALA A 164 18.98 -1.11 14.40
CA ALA A 164 17.84 -1.88 13.91
C ALA A 164 16.49 -1.53 14.59
N ARG A 165 16.55 -0.96 15.81
CA ARG A 165 15.40 -0.46 16.58
C ARG A 165 14.97 0.98 16.24
N ASN A 166 15.86 1.81 15.66
CA ASN A 166 15.64 3.23 15.40
C ASN A 166 15.79 3.59 13.92
N ILE A 167 15.44 2.66 13.04
CA ILE A 167 15.41 2.91 11.61
C ILE A 167 14.23 3.88 11.35
N PRO A 168 14.46 5.11 10.85
CA PRO A 168 13.40 6.08 10.60
C PRO A 168 12.60 5.64 9.37
N LEU A 169 11.72 4.67 9.57
CA LEU A 169 10.89 4.11 8.50
C LEU A 169 9.91 5.15 7.97
N GLN A 170 9.62 6.22 8.74
CA GLN A 170 8.62 7.25 8.43
C GLN A 170 7.39 6.57 7.79
N HIS A 171 6.95 7.01 6.62
CA HIS A 171 5.79 6.49 5.89
C HIS A 171 5.94 5.02 5.39
N LEU A 172 7.15 4.47 5.36
CA LEU A 172 7.43 3.12 4.87
C LEU A 172 7.17 2.03 5.92
N TRP A 173 6.91 2.40 7.18
CA TRP A 173 6.64 1.46 8.27
C TRP A 173 5.52 0.47 7.92
N PHE A 174 4.51 0.95 7.20
CA PHE A 174 3.38 0.14 6.76
C PHE A 174 3.82 -1.01 5.83
N LEU A 175 4.70 -0.73 4.87
CA LEU A 175 5.23 -1.75 3.94
C LEU A 175 6.13 -2.77 4.66
N TYR A 176 6.88 -2.31 5.67
CA TYR A 176 7.69 -3.18 6.51
C TYR A 176 6.82 -4.18 7.28
N VAL A 177 5.78 -3.71 7.98
CA VAL A 177 4.86 -4.60 8.71
C VAL A 177 4.11 -5.52 7.76
N LEU A 178 3.69 -5.03 6.59
CA LEU A 178 3.05 -5.83 5.56
C LEU A 178 3.97 -6.97 5.07
N SER A 179 5.27 -6.71 4.94
CA SER A 179 6.25 -7.73 4.57
C SER A 179 6.37 -8.80 5.64
N LEU A 180 6.41 -8.43 6.93
CA LEU A 180 6.44 -9.38 8.05
C LEU A 180 5.20 -10.27 8.08
N ILE A 181 4.01 -9.69 7.91
CA ILE A 181 2.74 -10.45 7.85
C ILE A 181 2.75 -11.42 6.68
N CYS A 182 3.28 -11.01 5.52
CA CYS A 182 3.40 -11.90 4.36
C CYS A 182 4.36 -13.06 4.62
N VAL A 183 5.48 -12.84 5.30
CA VAL A 183 6.42 -13.90 5.70
C VAL A 183 5.73 -14.86 6.68
N GLY A 184 5.04 -14.34 7.70
CA GLY A 184 4.29 -15.17 8.64
C GLY A 184 3.26 -16.07 7.96
N ALA A 185 2.53 -15.55 6.96
CA ALA A 185 1.55 -16.32 6.19
C ALA A 185 2.16 -17.40 5.26
N VAL A 186 3.45 -17.33 4.96
CA VAL A 186 4.17 -18.37 4.19
C VAL A 186 4.68 -19.48 5.09
N VAL A 187 4.97 -19.16 6.36
CA VAL A 187 5.52 -20.09 7.36
C VAL A 187 4.42 -20.87 8.10
N ALA A 188 3.22 -20.29 8.23
CA ALA A 188 2.04 -20.90 8.86
C ALA A 188 1.25 -21.82 7.92
#